data_AF-A0A4W5KHE3-F1
#
_entry.id   AF-A0A4W5KHE3-F1
#
_cell.length_a   1.000
_cell.length_b   1.000
_cell.length_c   1.000
_cell.angle_alpha   90.00
_cell.angle_beta   90.00
_cell.angle_gamma   90.00
#
_symmetry.space_group_name_H-M   'P 1'
#
loop_
_entity.id
_entity.type
_entity.pdbx_description
1 polymer ?
#
loop_
_entity_poly.entity_id
_entity_poly.type
_entity_poly.pdbx_seq_one_letter_code
_entity_poly.pdbx_strand_id
1 'polypeptide(L)'
;NYMNILERVVQKVLDDQQNVRPIKELLQTLYVSLCGLVQDMGKSVLVGNINCWVHRMENILQWQQQLDNIQINRPMSKGMTLTDLPASLQLNIMERLTDGRDLVSLGQVTPDLGQLTEDRLLWKRLCQYHFTDRQIRKRLMVSDKGQLEWKKMYFKLCRCYPVREQYSETLHFCTHCHILFWKDTNHPCTANNTESCCKPVSPQGFINLFKF
;
A
#
# COMPACT_ATOMS: atom_id res chain seq x y z
N ASN A 1 -1.12 -13.83 17.32
CA ASN A 1 -2.18 -12.83 17.55
C ASN A 1 -2.07 -11.75 16.46
N TYR A 2 -2.90 -11.81 15.42
CA TYR A 2 -2.77 -10.96 14.22
C TYR A 2 -2.98 -9.45 14.48
N MET A 3 -3.83 -9.11 15.46
CA MET A 3 -4.07 -7.70 15.84
C MET A 3 -2.84 -7.05 16.45
N ASN A 4 -2.01 -7.79 17.20
CA ASN A 4 -0.77 -7.26 17.76
C ASN A 4 0.26 -6.94 16.67
N ILE A 5 0.31 -7.75 15.59
CA ILE A 5 1.16 -7.44 14.43
C ILE A 5 0.70 -6.14 13.78
N LEU A 6 -0.61 -5.96 13.57
CA LEU A 6 -1.18 -4.73 13.03
C LEU A 6 -0.87 -3.52 13.92
N GLU A 7 -1.08 -3.64 15.22
CA GLU A 7 -0.76 -2.59 16.20
C GLU A 7 0.70 -2.15 16.10
N ARG A 8 1.64 -3.11 16.07
CA ARG A 8 3.07 -2.81 15.93
C ARG A 8 3.40 -2.12 14.60
N VAL A 9 2.76 -2.54 13.51
CA VAL A 9 2.95 -1.91 12.19
C VAL A 9 2.39 -0.49 12.20
N VAL A 10 1.21 -0.26 12.77
CA VAL A 10 0.62 1.08 12.90
C VAL A 10 1.52 1.97 13.75
N GLN A 11 1.97 1.49 14.92
CA GLN A 11 2.86 2.26 15.79
C GLN A 11 4.14 2.64 15.07
N LYS A 12 4.77 1.71 14.36
CA LYS A 12 5.96 1.99 13.56
C LYS A 12 5.70 3.06 12.49
N VAL A 13 4.55 3.04 11.83
CA VAL A 13 4.18 4.06 10.84
C VAL A 13 3.89 5.42 11.50
N LEU A 14 3.32 5.45 12.70
CA LEU A 14 3.15 6.69 13.46
C LEU A 14 4.49 7.30 13.87
N ASP A 15 5.46 6.45 14.23
CA ASP A 15 6.80 6.88 14.64
C ASP A 15 7.63 7.35 13.44
N ASP A 16 7.72 6.54 12.38
CA ASP A 16 8.59 6.80 11.23
C ASP A 16 7.93 7.71 10.16
N GLN A 17 6.59 7.87 10.21
CA GLN A 17 5.77 8.64 9.25
C GLN A 17 5.92 8.22 7.78
N GLN A 18 6.31 6.97 7.55
CA GLN A 18 6.50 6.38 6.23
C GLN A 18 5.40 5.38 5.89
N ASN A 19 5.10 5.22 4.60
CA ASN A 19 4.12 4.22 4.11
C ASN A 19 2.71 4.38 4.73
N VAL A 20 2.31 5.61 5.06
CA VAL A 20 1.02 5.93 5.69
C VAL A 20 -0.16 5.46 4.83
N ARG A 21 -0.15 5.75 3.52
CA ARG A 21 -1.25 5.43 2.62
C ARG A 21 -1.51 3.92 2.50
N PRO A 22 -0.51 3.05 2.23
CA PRO A 22 -0.70 1.60 2.24
C PRO A 22 -1.34 1.06 3.53
N ILE A 23 -0.90 1.54 4.71
CA ILE A 23 -1.48 1.08 5.98
C ILE A 23 -2.93 1.55 6.15
N LYS A 24 -3.25 2.80 5.78
CA LYS A 24 -4.64 3.29 5.79
C LYS A 24 -5.54 2.43 4.90
N GLU A 25 -5.10 2.09 3.70
CA GLU A 25 -5.85 1.25 2.76
C GLU A 25 -6.05 -0.18 3.28
N LEU A 26 -5.00 -0.74 3.90
CA LEU A 26 -5.06 -2.06 4.54
C LEU A 26 -6.08 -2.07 5.69
N LEU A 27 -5.99 -1.09 6.60
CA LEU A 27 -6.91 -0.96 7.73
C LEU A 27 -8.37 -0.75 7.26
N GLN A 28 -8.58 0.08 6.24
CA GLN A 28 -9.91 0.29 5.66
C GLN A 28 -10.47 -1.01 5.07
N THR A 29 -9.65 -1.75 4.33
CA THR A 29 -10.05 -3.02 3.71
C THR A 29 -10.37 -4.07 4.77
N LEU A 30 -9.56 -4.13 5.84
CA LEU A 30 -9.82 -4.99 6.99
C LEU A 30 -11.12 -4.62 7.69
N TYR A 31 -11.33 -3.34 7.99
CA TYR A 31 -12.55 -2.85 8.63
C TYR A 31 -13.80 -3.22 7.85
N VAL A 32 -13.83 -2.93 6.54
CA VAL A 32 -14.96 -3.29 5.65
C VAL A 32 -15.17 -4.81 5.62
N SER A 33 -14.10 -5.59 5.58
CA SER A 33 -14.19 -7.06 5.62
C SER A 33 -14.80 -7.56 6.92
N LEU A 34 -14.42 -6.98 8.06
CA LEU A 34 -14.98 -7.32 9.37
C LEU A 34 -16.46 -6.89 9.48
N CYS A 35 -16.82 -5.71 8.98
CA CYS A 35 -18.22 -5.26 8.91
C CYS A 35 -19.09 -6.26 8.15
N GLY A 36 -18.64 -6.73 6.98
CA GLY A 36 -19.38 -7.73 6.20
C GLY A 36 -19.58 -9.04 6.97
N LEU A 37 -18.54 -9.51 7.67
CA LEU A 37 -18.62 -10.73 8.47
C LEU A 37 -19.58 -10.61 9.67
N VAL A 38 -19.70 -9.42 10.26
CA VAL A 38 -20.65 -9.11 11.35
C VAL A 38 -22.08 -8.94 10.82
N GLN A 39 -22.26 -8.40 9.61
CA GLN A 39 -23.58 -8.16 9.02
C GLN A 39 -24.22 -9.41 8.40
N ASP A 40 -23.43 -10.31 7.81
CA ASP A 40 -23.90 -11.57 7.19
C ASP A 40 -24.18 -12.70 8.21
N MET A 41 -24.65 -12.35 9.42
CA MET A 41 -24.96 -13.27 10.52
C MET A 41 -25.96 -14.36 10.07
N GLY A 42 -25.39 -15.49 9.67
CA GLY A 42 -26.08 -16.66 9.15
C GLY A 42 -25.13 -17.69 8.52
N LYS A 43 -23.92 -17.28 8.10
CA LYS A 43 -22.93 -18.20 7.51
C LYS A 43 -21.47 -18.01 7.98
N SER A 44 -21.09 -16.87 8.54
CA SER A 44 -19.76 -16.63 9.11
C SER A 44 -19.81 -16.74 10.64
N VAL A 45 -19.32 -17.86 11.17
CA VAL A 45 -19.05 -17.99 12.61
C VAL A 45 -17.79 -17.18 12.91
N LEU A 46 -17.95 -15.89 13.25
CA LEU A 46 -16.90 -15.18 13.97
C LEU A 46 -16.63 -15.98 15.26
N VAL A 47 -15.56 -16.76 15.30
CA VAL A 47 -15.21 -17.54 16.48
C VAL A 47 -14.79 -16.57 17.59
N GLY A 48 -15.45 -16.66 18.74
CA GLY A 48 -15.15 -15.83 19.91
C GLY A 48 -16.26 -14.84 20.28
N ASN A 49 -16.00 -14.06 21.32
CA ASN A 49 -16.96 -13.11 21.89
C ASN A 49 -17.19 -11.92 20.96
N ILE A 50 -18.46 -11.59 20.66
CA ILE A 50 -18.85 -10.43 19.83
C ILE A 50 -18.25 -9.11 20.34
N ASN A 51 -18.18 -8.92 21.66
CA ASN A 51 -17.58 -7.73 22.26
C ASN A 51 -16.08 -7.63 21.95
N CYS A 52 -15.38 -8.76 21.83
CA CYS A 52 -13.98 -8.75 21.40
C CYS A 52 -13.85 -8.32 19.94
N TRP A 53 -14.79 -8.66 19.07
CA TRP A 53 -14.80 -8.23 17.67
C TRP A 53 -15.14 -6.75 17.52
N VAL A 54 -16.14 -6.27 18.27
CA VAL A 54 -16.47 -4.84 18.35
C VAL A 54 -15.25 -4.04 18.82
N HIS A 55 -14.61 -4.46 19.91
CA HIS A 55 -13.41 -3.79 20.42
C HIS A 55 -12.25 -3.77 19.40
N ARG A 56 -12.05 -4.85 18.65
CA ARG A 56 -11.04 -4.88 17.57
C ARG A 56 -11.36 -3.89 16.45
N MET A 57 -12.64 -3.73 16.09
CA MET A 57 -13.08 -2.76 15.10
C MET A 57 -12.90 -1.32 15.60
N GLU A 58 -13.19 -1.05 16.86
CA GLU A 58 -12.92 0.25 17.52
C GLU A 58 -11.42 0.59 17.46
N ASN A 59 -10.54 -0.36 17.76
CA ASN A 59 -9.09 -0.16 17.67
C ASN A 59 -8.65 0.17 16.24
N ILE A 60 -9.22 -0.49 15.23
CA ILE A 60 -8.92 -0.18 13.82
C ILE A 60 -9.32 1.26 13.48
N LEU A 61 -10.52 1.70 13.90
CA LEU A 61 -10.98 3.08 13.68
C LEU A 61 -10.07 4.09 14.39
N GLN A 62 -9.65 3.80 15.62
CA GLN A 62 -8.71 4.63 16.36
C GLN A 62 -7.37 4.75 15.62
N TRP A 63 -6.83 3.65 15.11
CA TRP A 63 -5.60 3.65 14.30
C TRP A 63 -5.77 4.48 13.03
N GLN A 64 -6.90 4.36 12.33
CA GLN A 64 -7.17 5.19 11.15
C GLN A 64 -7.17 6.68 11.50
N GLN A 65 -7.83 7.06 12.59
CA GLN A 65 -7.86 8.44 13.07
C GLN A 65 -6.46 8.96 13.42
N GLN A 66 -5.63 8.16 14.08
CA GLN A 66 -4.23 8.53 14.38
C GLN A 66 -3.42 8.76 13.10
N LEU A 67 -3.57 7.88 12.12
CA LEU A 67 -2.90 8.01 10.81
C LEU A 67 -3.42 9.23 10.01
N ASP A 68 -4.68 9.61 10.16
CA ASP A 68 -5.26 10.83 9.55
C ASP A 68 -4.73 12.11 10.16
N ASN A 69 -4.34 12.07 11.44
CA ASN A 69 -3.79 13.22 12.15
C ASN A 69 -2.28 13.40 11.99
N ILE A 70 -1.58 12.53 11.23
CA ILE A 70 -0.14 12.69 10.97
C ILE A 70 0.10 14.04 10.28
N GLN A 71 0.90 14.88 10.94
CA GLN A 71 1.41 16.12 10.38
C GLN A 71 2.88 15.90 10.00
N ILE A 72 3.18 15.93 8.70
CA ILE A 72 4.56 15.89 8.22
C ILE A 72 5.17 17.26 8.48
N ASN A 73 5.93 17.37 9.56
CA ASN A 73 6.59 18.62 9.92
C ASN A 73 7.67 18.94 8.88
N ARG A 74 7.67 20.18 8.38
CA ARG A 74 8.73 20.65 7.50
C ARG A 74 10.05 20.63 8.29
N PRO A 75 11.11 19.97 7.80
CA PRO A 75 12.40 20.01 8.47
C PRO A 75 12.88 21.47 8.55
N MET A 76 13.38 21.90 9.72
CA MET A 76 13.94 23.24 9.95
C MET A 76 15.24 23.51 9.17
N SER A 77 15.67 22.57 8.32
CA SER A 77 16.85 22.68 7.49
C SER A 77 16.72 23.87 6.53
N LYS A 78 17.68 24.79 6.58
CA LYS A 78 17.86 25.88 5.62
C LYS A 78 18.71 25.46 4.41
N GLY A 79 18.89 24.16 4.19
CA GLY A 79 19.68 23.63 3.09
C GLY A 79 18.95 23.70 1.74
N MET A 80 19.61 23.16 0.72
CA MET A 80 19.05 23.01 -0.62
C MET A 80 17.76 22.18 -0.58
N THR A 81 16.75 22.65 -1.28
CA THR A 81 15.43 22.04 -1.41
C THR A 81 15.24 21.42 -2.79
N LEU A 82 14.19 20.61 -2.96
CA LEU A 82 13.84 20.01 -4.25
C LEU A 82 13.68 21.06 -5.36
N THR A 83 13.07 22.21 -5.04
CA THR A 83 12.82 23.29 -6.00
C THR A 83 14.08 24.04 -6.39
N ASP A 84 15.17 23.93 -5.62
CA ASP A 84 16.46 24.54 -5.97
C ASP A 84 17.25 23.70 -6.99
N LEU A 85 16.85 22.45 -7.23
CA LEU A 85 17.48 21.58 -8.23
C LEU A 85 17.07 21.98 -9.65
N PRO A 86 17.93 21.82 -10.66
CA PRO A 86 17.53 21.92 -12.06
C PRO A 86 16.36 21.00 -12.41
N ALA A 87 15.47 21.45 -13.31
CA ALA A 87 14.27 20.70 -13.71
C ALA A 87 14.56 19.26 -14.17
N SER A 88 15.70 19.02 -14.84
CA SER A 88 16.11 17.69 -15.26
C SER A 88 16.41 16.75 -14.08
N LEU A 89 16.98 17.27 -12.98
CA LEU A 89 17.20 16.49 -11.76
C LEU A 89 15.89 16.27 -11.00
N GLN A 90 15.02 17.28 -10.94
CA GLN A 90 13.68 17.12 -10.38
C GLN A 90 12.90 16.02 -11.10
N LEU A 91 12.89 16.02 -12.44
CA LEU A 91 12.28 14.96 -13.25
C LEU A 91 12.90 13.59 -13.00
N ASN A 92 14.24 13.49 -12.92
CA ASN A 92 14.91 12.22 -12.61
C ASN A 92 14.50 11.67 -11.24
N ILE A 93 14.30 12.54 -10.24
CA ILE A 93 13.79 12.14 -8.92
C ILE A 93 12.34 11.67 -9.03
N MET A 94 11.49 12.42 -9.74
CA MET A 94 10.08 12.05 -9.98
C MET A 94 9.95 10.70 -10.69
N GLU A 95 10.83 10.39 -11.63
CA GLU A 95 10.86 9.10 -12.33
C GLU A 95 11.16 7.89 -11.44
N ARG A 96 11.67 8.10 -10.22
CA ARG A 96 11.89 7.04 -9.23
C ARG A 96 10.67 6.78 -8.36
N LEU A 97 9.64 7.64 -8.42
CA LEU A 97 8.40 7.41 -7.71
C LEU A 97 7.60 6.31 -8.40
N THR A 98 7.17 5.34 -7.58
CA THR A 98 6.43 4.15 -8.04
C THR A 98 4.94 4.25 -7.75
N ASP A 99 4.42 5.40 -7.31
CA ASP A 99 2.98 5.60 -7.12
C ASP A 99 2.58 6.93 -7.77
N GLY A 100 1.69 6.86 -8.77
CA GLY A 100 1.19 8.04 -9.46
C GLY A 100 0.42 9.01 -8.55
N ARG A 101 -0.08 8.57 -7.41
CA ARG A 101 -0.70 9.48 -6.42
C ARG A 101 0.34 10.40 -5.78
N ASP A 102 1.58 9.93 -5.59
CA ASP A 102 2.66 10.75 -5.06
C ASP A 102 3.08 11.81 -6.08
N LEU A 103 3.07 11.48 -7.38
CA LEU A 103 3.26 12.46 -8.45
C LEU A 103 2.15 13.52 -8.47
N VAL A 104 0.89 13.11 -8.28
CA VAL A 104 -0.24 14.06 -8.21
C VAL A 104 -0.09 14.99 -7.01
N SER A 105 0.22 14.45 -5.82
CA SER A 105 0.44 15.26 -4.62
C SER A 105 1.62 16.19 -4.78
N LEU A 106 2.71 15.74 -5.40
CA LEU A 106 3.89 16.57 -5.67
C LEU A 106 3.57 17.75 -6.59
N GLY A 107 2.76 17.51 -7.63
CA GLY A 107 2.33 18.56 -8.56
C GLY A 107 1.43 19.62 -7.94
N GLN A 108 0.83 19.35 -6.79
CA GLN A 108 0.00 20.31 -6.04
C GLN A 108 0.81 21.24 -5.13
N VAL A 109 2.12 20.99 -4.96
CA VAL A 109 2.97 21.76 -4.04
C VAL A 109 3.33 23.12 -4.62
N THR A 110 3.76 23.18 -5.89
CA THR A 110 4.06 24.43 -6.60
C THR A 110 3.67 24.31 -8.09
N PRO A 111 3.40 25.43 -8.79
CA PRO A 111 3.11 25.42 -10.22
C PRO A 111 4.20 24.76 -11.08
N ASP A 112 5.48 25.00 -10.75
CA ASP A 112 6.62 24.45 -11.48
C ASP A 112 6.67 22.92 -11.40
N LEU A 113 6.48 22.37 -10.20
CA LEU A 113 6.36 20.92 -9.99
C LEU A 113 5.10 20.38 -10.68
N GLY A 114 4.01 21.14 -10.67
CA GLY A 114 2.79 20.84 -11.42
C GLY A 114 3.07 20.63 -12.90
N GLN A 115 3.82 21.54 -13.53
CA GLN A 115 4.19 21.42 -14.94
C GLN A 115 5.06 20.19 -15.22
N LEU A 116 6.04 19.89 -14.36
CA LEU A 116 6.92 18.73 -14.52
C LEU A 116 6.19 17.40 -14.35
N THR A 117 5.27 17.31 -13.39
CA THR A 117 4.50 16.08 -13.13
C THR A 117 3.49 15.76 -14.22
N GLU A 118 3.19 16.67 -15.14
CA GLU A 118 2.39 16.40 -16.34
C GLU A 118 3.22 15.84 -17.52
N ASP A 119 4.54 15.61 -17.34
CA ASP A 119 5.38 15.04 -18.39
C ASP A 119 4.88 13.68 -18.88
N ARG A 120 4.73 13.56 -20.19
CA ARG A 120 4.16 12.37 -20.82
C ARG A 120 5.01 11.12 -20.61
N LEU A 121 6.33 11.25 -20.64
CA LEU A 121 7.26 10.13 -20.52
C LEU A 121 7.31 9.60 -19.09
N LEU A 122 7.17 10.48 -18.09
CA LEU A 122 7.03 10.12 -16.69
C LEU A 122 5.89 9.12 -16.49
N TRP A 123 4.68 9.46 -16.94
CA TRP A 123 3.50 8.58 -16.82
C TRP A 123 3.59 7.33 -17.68
N LYS A 124 4.20 7.42 -18.86
CA LYS A 124 4.46 6.25 -19.71
C LYS A 124 5.36 5.24 -18.99
N ARG A 125 6.48 5.69 -18.42
CA ARG A 125 7.41 4.84 -17.68
C ARG A 125 6.74 4.24 -16.46
N LEU A 126 5.95 5.02 -15.73
CA LEU A 126 5.18 4.53 -14.60
C LEU A 126 4.19 3.43 -15.01
N CYS A 127 3.46 3.60 -16.12
CA CYS A 127 2.61 2.53 -16.66
C CYS A 127 3.42 1.27 -16.98
N GLN A 128 4.56 1.41 -17.65
CA GLN A 128 5.42 0.28 -18.03
C GLN A 128 6.10 -0.40 -16.83
N TYR A 129 6.28 0.33 -15.72
CA TYR A 129 6.81 -0.21 -14.48
C TYR A 129 5.83 -1.19 -13.80
N HIS A 130 4.52 -0.87 -13.80
CA HIS A 130 3.51 -1.72 -13.14
C HIS A 130 2.81 -2.71 -14.08
N PHE A 131 2.71 -2.40 -15.37
CA PHE A 131 1.83 -3.13 -16.29
C PHE A 131 2.58 -3.61 -17.52
N THR A 132 2.23 -4.83 -17.96
CA THR A 132 2.73 -5.40 -19.20
C THR A 132 2.18 -4.65 -20.41
N ASP A 133 2.91 -4.66 -21.53
CA ASP A 133 2.42 -4.07 -22.79
C ASP A 133 1.06 -4.63 -23.22
N ARG A 134 0.78 -5.91 -22.92
CA ARG A 134 -0.51 -6.54 -23.19
C ARG A 134 -1.64 -5.88 -22.39
N GLN A 135 -1.43 -5.59 -21.11
CA GLN A 135 -2.41 -4.91 -20.26
C GLN A 135 -2.64 -3.47 -20.72
N ILE A 136 -1.57 -2.76 -21.05
CA ILE A 136 -1.61 -1.37 -21.55
C ILE A 136 -2.41 -1.30 -22.87
N ARG A 137 -2.08 -2.15 -23.86
CA ARG A 137 -2.79 -2.18 -25.15
C ARG A 137 -4.29 -2.47 -25.02
N LYS A 138 -4.71 -3.22 -24.00
CA LYS A 138 -6.13 -3.53 -23.73
C LYS A 138 -6.93 -2.36 -23.14
N ARG A 139 -6.27 -1.27 -22.72
CA ARG A 139 -6.88 -0.14 -22.01
C ARG A 139 -6.39 1.21 -22.54
N LEU A 140 -6.04 1.28 -23.83
CA LEU A 140 -5.59 2.52 -24.46
C LEU A 140 -6.61 3.65 -24.27
N MET A 141 -6.09 4.84 -24.04
CA MET A 141 -6.83 6.07 -23.87
C MET A 141 -6.14 7.12 -24.73
N VAL A 142 -6.92 7.71 -25.61
CA VAL A 142 -6.46 8.70 -26.58
C VAL A 142 -7.28 9.96 -26.35
N SER A 143 -6.64 11.13 -26.39
CA SER A 143 -7.32 12.42 -26.37
C SER A 143 -7.97 12.73 -27.73
N ASP A 144 -8.79 13.77 -27.77
CA ASP A 144 -9.41 14.25 -29.01
C ASP A 144 -8.37 14.64 -30.08
N LYS A 145 -7.14 14.94 -29.65
CA LYS A 145 -5.99 15.26 -30.53
C LYS A 145 -5.22 14.02 -31.00
N GLY A 146 -5.70 12.81 -30.73
CA GLY A 146 -5.03 11.57 -31.14
C GLY A 146 -3.82 11.19 -30.28
N GLN A 147 -3.59 11.84 -29.13
CA GLN A 147 -2.44 11.57 -28.27
C GLN A 147 -2.79 10.64 -27.11
N LEU A 148 -1.85 9.77 -26.71
CA LEU A 148 -2.05 8.87 -25.57
C LEU A 148 -2.08 9.61 -24.24
N GLU A 149 -3.16 9.44 -23.49
CA GLU A 149 -3.40 10.05 -22.18
C GLU A 149 -2.82 9.19 -21.05
N TRP A 150 -1.49 9.11 -20.96
CA TRP A 150 -0.79 8.18 -20.05
C TRP A 150 -1.19 8.32 -18.58
N LYS A 151 -1.39 9.55 -18.08
CA LYS A 151 -1.83 9.80 -16.70
C LYS A 151 -3.21 9.19 -16.41
N LYS A 152 -4.20 9.46 -17.27
CA LYS A 152 -5.54 8.84 -17.15
C LYS A 152 -5.49 7.34 -17.30
N MET A 153 -4.65 6.85 -18.22
CA MET A 153 -4.45 5.43 -18.47
C MET A 153 -3.88 4.72 -17.24
N TYR A 154 -2.89 5.31 -16.56
CA TYR A 154 -2.30 4.76 -15.33
C TYR A 154 -3.39 4.46 -14.29
N PHE A 155 -4.21 5.45 -13.93
CA PHE A 155 -5.27 5.26 -12.93
C PHE A 155 -6.33 4.25 -13.37
N LYS A 156 -6.64 4.19 -14.68
CA LYS A 156 -7.55 3.16 -15.22
C LYS A 156 -6.95 1.76 -15.12
N LEU A 157 -5.65 1.61 -15.38
CA LEU A 157 -4.93 0.35 -15.25
C LEU A 157 -4.87 -0.13 -13.80
N CYS A 158 -4.57 0.76 -12.83
CA CYS A 158 -4.57 0.43 -11.41
C CYS A 158 -5.90 -0.13 -10.91
N ARG A 159 -7.02 0.28 -11.53
CA ARG A 159 -8.36 -0.26 -11.21
C ARG A 159 -8.64 -1.61 -11.86
N CYS A 160 -7.95 -1.95 -12.94
CA CYS A 160 -8.19 -3.17 -13.71
C CYS A 160 -7.22 -4.30 -13.36
N TYR A 161 -6.02 -3.96 -12.92
CA TYR A 161 -4.92 -4.89 -12.75
C TYR A 161 -4.18 -4.60 -11.44
N PRO A 162 -3.64 -5.63 -10.77
CA PRO A 162 -2.79 -5.42 -9.63
C PRO A 162 -1.56 -4.61 -10.06
N VAL A 163 -1.24 -3.59 -9.28
CA VAL A 163 0.01 -2.85 -9.42
C VAL A 163 1.16 -3.70 -8.91
N ARG A 164 2.35 -3.53 -9.50
CA ARG A 164 3.56 -4.15 -8.99
C ARG A 164 3.82 -3.73 -7.54
N GLU A 165 3.83 -4.71 -6.64
CA GLU A 165 4.19 -4.54 -5.23
C GLU A 165 5.68 -4.85 -5.05
N GLN A 166 6.41 -3.99 -4.32
CA GLN A 166 7.80 -4.24 -3.94
C GLN A 166 7.91 -4.11 -2.43
N TYR A 167 8.22 -5.22 -1.77
CA TYR A 167 8.42 -5.27 -0.31
C TYR A 167 9.90 -5.49 -0.03
N SER A 168 10.45 -4.76 0.94
CA SER A 168 11.81 -5.00 1.44
C SER A 168 11.92 -6.36 2.12
N GLU A 169 10.87 -6.75 2.85
CA GLU A 169 10.77 -8.03 3.55
C GLU A 169 9.41 -8.67 3.29
N THR A 170 9.33 -9.99 3.39
CA THR A 170 8.09 -10.75 3.16
C THR A 170 7.66 -11.47 4.42
N LEU A 171 6.42 -11.24 4.84
CA LEU A 171 5.79 -11.97 5.93
C LEU A 171 5.51 -13.41 5.46
N HIS A 172 5.84 -14.39 6.29
CA HIS A 172 5.62 -15.81 6.01
C HIS A 172 4.63 -16.39 7.02
N PHE A 173 3.78 -17.30 6.53
CA PHE A 173 2.90 -18.11 7.35
C PHE A 173 3.39 -19.56 7.34
N CYS A 174 3.63 -20.10 8.53
CA CYS A 174 3.98 -21.50 8.71
C CYS A 174 2.70 -22.33 8.87
N THR A 175 2.43 -23.25 7.94
CA THR A 175 1.24 -24.12 8.00
C THR A 175 1.35 -25.21 9.06
N HIS A 176 2.54 -25.46 9.61
CA HIS A 176 2.75 -26.40 10.71
C HIS A 176 2.39 -25.76 12.06
N CYS A 177 3.06 -24.65 12.40
CA CYS A 177 2.87 -23.99 13.70
C CYS A 177 1.77 -22.93 13.72
N HIS A 178 1.19 -22.56 12.57
CA HIS A 178 0.20 -21.49 12.43
C HIS A 178 0.69 -20.12 12.95
N ILE A 179 1.97 -19.83 12.72
CA ILE A 179 2.66 -18.60 13.15
C ILE A 179 2.99 -17.75 11.92
N LEU A 180 2.81 -16.43 12.06
CA LEU A 180 3.35 -15.44 11.13
C LEU A 180 4.71 -14.94 11.64
N PHE A 181 5.68 -14.85 10.74
CA PHE A 181 7.02 -14.37 11.03
C PHE A 181 7.61 -13.67 9.81
N TRP A 182 8.55 -12.75 10.01
CA TRP A 182 9.29 -12.15 8.90
C TRP A 182 10.35 -13.14 8.43
N LYS A 183 10.57 -13.26 7.12
CA LYS A 183 11.49 -14.23 6.51
C LYS A 183 12.84 -14.31 7.23
N ASP A 184 13.37 -13.16 7.63
CA ASP A 184 14.72 -13.06 8.21
C ASP A 184 14.74 -13.16 9.75
N THR A 185 13.58 -13.21 10.40
CA THR A 185 13.50 -13.26 11.88
C THR A 185 13.62 -14.67 12.48
N ASN A 186 13.71 -15.72 11.66
CA ASN A 186 13.53 -17.12 12.06
C ASN A 186 12.23 -17.35 12.86
N HIS A 187 11.76 -18.58 12.96
CA HIS A 187 10.67 -18.91 13.87
C HIS A 187 10.88 -20.29 14.46
N PRO A 188 10.45 -20.53 15.72
CA PRO A 188 10.73 -21.78 16.43
C PRO A 188 9.80 -22.90 15.94
N CYS A 189 9.99 -23.34 14.70
CA CYS A 189 9.26 -24.47 14.11
C CYS A 189 10.00 -25.78 14.37
N THR A 190 9.24 -26.79 14.81
CA THR A 190 9.75 -28.15 15.08
C THR A 190 9.60 -29.09 13.89
N ALA A 191 9.13 -28.59 12.73
CA ALA A 191 9.00 -29.41 11.53
C ALA A 191 10.38 -29.79 10.97
N ASN A 192 10.53 -31.05 10.53
CA ASN A 192 11.78 -31.56 9.96
C ASN A 192 12.25 -30.79 8.70
N ASN A 193 11.32 -30.18 7.97
CA ASN A 193 11.63 -29.32 6.82
C ASN A 193 10.83 -28.01 6.92
N THR A 194 11.44 -27.03 7.59
CA THR A 194 10.82 -25.73 7.87
C THR A 194 10.49 -24.94 6.60
N GLU A 195 11.31 -25.03 5.55
CA GLU A 195 11.05 -24.32 4.28
C GLU A 195 9.79 -24.83 3.58
N SER A 196 9.56 -26.14 3.59
CA SER A 196 8.40 -26.76 2.90
C SER A 196 7.04 -26.34 3.47
N CYS A 197 6.99 -25.93 4.74
CA CYS A 197 5.75 -25.54 5.42
C CYS A 197 5.53 -24.02 5.48
N CYS A 198 6.46 -23.21 4.95
CA CYS A 198 6.38 -21.76 5.00
C CYS A 198 5.91 -21.20 3.66
N LYS A 199 4.89 -20.34 3.70
CA LYS A 199 4.36 -19.67 2.51
C LYS A 199 4.45 -18.15 2.66
N PRO A 200 4.91 -17.41 1.64
CA PRO A 200 4.87 -15.95 1.67
C PRO A 200 3.42 -15.46 1.71
N VAL A 201 3.18 -14.38 2.44
CA VAL A 201 1.87 -13.78 2.66
C VAL A 201 1.89 -12.36 2.11
N SER A 202 1.08 -12.11 1.07
CA SER A 202 0.82 -10.75 0.59
C SER A 202 -0.09 -10.00 1.58
N PRO A 203 -0.18 -8.66 1.53
CA PRO A 203 -1.10 -7.92 2.39
C PRO A 203 -2.55 -8.39 2.28
N GLN A 204 -3.02 -8.69 1.07
CA GLN A 204 -4.35 -9.26 0.88
C GLN A 204 -4.47 -10.68 1.45
N GLY A 205 -3.40 -11.48 1.31
CA GLY A 205 -3.30 -12.79 1.96
C GLY A 205 -3.40 -12.68 3.48
N PHE A 206 -2.76 -11.68 4.08
CA PHE A 206 -2.84 -11.41 5.52
C PHE A 206 -4.26 -11.02 5.95
N ILE A 207 -4.95 -10.15 5.20
CA ILE A 207 -6.35 -9.80 5.47
C ILE A 207 -7.24 -11.04 5.42
N ASN A 208 -7.00 -11.95 4.46
CA ASN A 208 -7.78 -13.17 4.34
C ASN A 208 -7.63 -14.12 5.55
N LEU A 209 -6.57 -13.99 6.36
CA LEU A 209 -6.42 -14.77 7.60
C LEU A 209 -7.47 -14.41 8.66
N PHE A 210 -8.17 -13.28 8.54
CA PHE A 210 -9.26 -12.88 9.45
C PHE A 210 -10.63 -13.40 9.02
N LYS A 211 -10.73 -14.03 7.84
CA LYS A 211 -11.99 -14.56 7.29
C LYS A 211 -12.29 -16.01 7.71
N PHE A 212 -11.35 -16.65 8.40
CA PHE A 212 -11.41 -18.03 8.88
C PHE A 212 -11.13 -18.05 10.38
#